data_AF-A0A9D1FWB2-F1
#
_entry.id   AF-A0A9D1FWB2-F1
#
_cell.length_a   1.000
_cell.length_b   1.000
_cell.length_c   1.000
_cell.angle_alpha   90.00
_cell.angle_beta   90.00
_cell.angle_gamma   90.00
#
_symmetry.space_group_name_H-M   'P 1'
#
loop_
_entity.id
_entity.type
_entity.pdbx_description
1 polymer ?
#
loop_
_entity_poly.entity_id
_entity_poly.type
_entity_poly.pdbx_seq_one_letter_code
_entity_poly.pdbx_strand_id
1 'polypeptide(L)'
;MLDISAYTSTTAKDVLVYTISGFKFEILYDGVSRFLIVLADINGDKGPNIAGRDLFQFFLTQDGKLYPMNGIAYMEYQGVTKRPSHIYWVDNPLYCGSLDKSKNPDSIQGRGCAARIIESGWKMNY
;
A
#
# COMPACT_ATOMS: atom_id res chain seq x y z
N MET A 1 -21.94 -15.22 -1.17
CA MET A 1 -22.13 -13.99 -0.36
C MET A 1 -20.78 -13.68 0.26
N LEU A 2 -20.26 -12.46 0.11
CA LEU A 2 -19.00 -12.06 0.75
C LEU A 2 -19.32 -11.74 2.21
N ASP A 3 -18.94 -12.62 3.12
CA ASP A 3 -19.09 -12.36 4.56
C ASP A 3 -17.95 -11.45 5.00
N ILE A 4 -18.29 -10.19 5.27
CA ILE A 4 -17.39 -9.17 5.79
C ILE A 4 -17.68 -9.01 7.27
N SER A 5 -16.75 -9.41 8.12
CA SER A 5 -16.75 -9.05 9.54
C SER A 5 -15.84 -7.84 9.73
N ALA A 6 -16.44 -6.71 10.11
CA ALA A 6 -15.70 -5.50 10.50
C ALA A 6 -15.62 -5.45 12.02
N TYR A 7 -14.42 -5.33 12.57
CA TYR A 7 -14.20 -5.10 13.99
C TYR A 7 -13.60 -3.70 14.17
N THR A 8 -14.27 -2.87 14.98
CA THR A 8 -13.75 -1.57 15.38
C THR A 8 -13.35 -1.67 16.85
N SER A 9 -12.05 -1.55 17.12
CA SER A 9 -11.56 -1.45 18.49
C SER A 9 -11.67 0.00 18.93
N THR A 10 -12.45 0.29 19.97
CA THR A 10 -12.58 1.65 20.51
C THR A 10 -11.34 2.14 21.26
N THR A 11 -10.29 1.31 21.37
CA THR A 11 -9.00 1.64 22.00
C THR A 11 -7.83 1.66 21.00
N ALA A 12 -8.02 1.22 19.76
CA ALA A 12 -7.03 1.35 18.68
C ALA A 12 -7.48 2.47 17.73
N LYS A 13 -6.53 3.25 17.19
CA LYS A 13 -6.82 4.27 16.16
C LYS A 13 -7.08 3.64 14.78
N ASP A 14 -7.35 2.33 14.76
CA ASP A 14 -7.25 1.49 13.59
C ASP A 14 -8.57 0.73 13.37
N VAL A 15 -8.94 0.57 12.11
CA VAL A 15 -10.09 -0.26 11.70
C VAL A 15 -9.54 -1.50 11.00
N LEU A 16 -9.91 -2.69 11.48
CA LEU A 16 -9.53 -3.95 10.86
C LEU A 16 -10.76 -4.63 10.25
N VAL A 17 -10.67 -4.89 8.95
CA VAL A 17 -11.65 -5.67 8.20
C VAL A 17 -10.98 -6.95 7.76
N TYR A 18 -11.65 -8.08 7.98
CA TYR A 18 -11.18 -9.37 7.48
C TYR A 18 -12.33 -10.13 6.86
N THR A 19 -12.01 -10.85 5.79
CA THR A 19 -12.95 -11.73 5.10
C THR A 19 -12.75 -13.16 5.57
N ILE A 20 -13.80 -13.97 5.49
CA ILE A 20 -13.71 -15.42 5.71
C ILE A 20 -12.69 -16.12 4.80
N SER A 21 -12.38 -15.52 3.63
CA SER A 21 -11.35 -16.00 2.71
C SER A 21 -9.92 -15.72 3.16
N GLY A 22 -9.72 -14.93 4.21
CA GLY A 22 -8.43 -14.59 4.78
C GLY A 22 -7.84 -13.27 4.30
N PHE A 23 -8.47 -12.56 3.36
CA PHE A 23 -8.08 -11.18 3.03
C PHE A 23 -8.29 -10.27 4.25
N LYS A 24 -7.29 -9.45 4.58
CA LYS A 24 -7.31 -8.46 5.63
C LYS A 24 -7.06 -7.07 5.07
N PHE A 25 -7.74 -6.10 5.66
CA PHE A 25 -7.64 -4.69 5.31
C PHE A 25 -7.61 -3.88 6.60
N GLU A 26 -6.48 -3.26 6.87
CA GLU A 26 -6.23 -2.46 8.07
C GLU A 26 -6.14 -0.98 7.69
N ILE A 27 -6.91 -0.14 8.36
CA ILE A 27 -6.91 1.31 8.19
C ILE A 27 -6.27 1.90 9.44
N LEU A 28 -5.15 2.58 9.29
CA LEU A 28 -4.36 3.17 10.36
C LEU A 28 -4.49 4.69 10.36
N TYR A 29 -4.76 5.28 11.53
CA TYR A 29 -4.75 6.72 11.74
C TYR A 29 -3.61 7.14 12.68
N ASP A 30 -2.64 7.90 12.15
CA ASP A 30 -1.48 8.36 12.91
C ASP A 30 -1.77 9.54 13.86
N GLY A 31 -2.96 10.16 13.77
CA GLY A 31 -3.34 11.31 14.60
C GLY A 31 -2.89 12.67 14.07
N VAL A 32 -2.15 12.75 12.97
CA VAL A 32 -1.51 14.00 12.50
C VAL A 32 -1.71 14.22 11.00
N SER A 33 -1.68 13.15 10.20
CA SER A 33 -1.80 13.20 8.76
C SER A 33 -3.22 13.50 8.28
N ARG A 34 -3.32 14.15 7.12
CA ARG A 34 -4.60 14.41 6.42
C ARG A 34 -5.09 13.22 5.58
N PHE A 35 -4.45 12.08 5.73
CA PHE A 35 -4.77 10.82 5.06
C PHE A 35 -4.69 9.69 6.09
N LEU A 36 -5.37 8.58 5.83
CA LEU A 36 -5.18 7.33 6.56
C LEU A 36 -4.25 6.41 5.77
N ILE A 37 -3.50 5.56 6.46
CA ILE A 37 -2.75 4.48 5.81
C ILE A 37 -3.65 3.27 5.74
N VAL A 38 -3.64 2.60 4.60
CA VAL A 38 -4.39 1.38 4.38
C VAL A 38 -3.40 0.28 4.02
N LEU A 39 -3.41 -0.80 4.79
CA LEU A 39 -2.66 -2.02 4.52
C LEU A 39 -3.65 -3.11 4.07
N ALA A 40 -3.48 -3.57 2.83
CA ALA A 40 -4.18 -4.72 2.31
C ALA A 40 -3.24 -5.94 2.34
N ASP A 41 -3.66 -6.99 3.04
CA ASP A 41 -3.01 -8.29 3.09
C ASP A 41 -3.91 -9.33 2.44
N ILE A 42 -3.52 -9.79 1.25
CA ILE A 42 -4.31 -10.75 0.49
C ILE A 42 -4.06 -12.20 0.91
N ASN A 43 -2.98 -12.47 1.64
CA ASN A 43 -2.61 -13.82 2.07
C ASN A 43 -3.08 -14.12 3.51
N GLY A 44 -3.34 -13.07 4.30
CA GLY A 44 -3.87 -13.18 5.64
C GLY A 44 -2.91 -13.91 6.58
N ASP A 45 -3.44 -14.79 7.43
CA ASP A 45 -2.65 -15.54 8.42
C ASP A 45 -1.85 -16.72 7.84
N LYS A 46 -1.88 -16.95 6.52
CA LYS A 46 -1.23 -18.11 5.90
C LYS A 46 0.30 -18.01 5.94
N GLY A 47 0.83 -16.79 5.78
CA GLY A 47 2.27 -16.51 5.80
C GLY A 47 3.09 -17.27 4.74
N PRO A 48 4.38 -16.91 4.54
CA PRO A 48 4.93 -15.59 4.85
C PRO A 48 4.27 -14.52 3.98
N ASN A 49 3.98 -13.34 4.55
CA ASN A 49 3.39 -12.22 3.80
C ASN A 49 4.50 -11.32 3.26
N ILE A 50 4.69 -11.33 1.94
CA ILE A 50 5.77 -10.64 1.25
C ILE A 50 5.25 -9.34 0.63
N ALA A 51 5.97 -8.25 0.84
CA ALA A 51 5.68 -6.95 0.22
C ALA A 51 5.60 -7.06 -1.31
N GLY A 52 4.51 -6.58 -1.90
CA GLY A 52 4.25 -6.64 -3.34
C GLY A 52 3.72 -7.97 -3.86
N ARG A 53 3.83 -9.06 -3.11
CA ARG A 53 3.09 -10.29 -3.44
C ARG A 53 1.78 -10.36 -2.67
N ASP A 54 1.87 -10.17 -1.36
CA ASP A 54 0.77 -10.37 -0.41
C ASP A 54 0.35 -9.06 0.26
N LEU A 55 1.30 -8.16 0.50
CA LEU A 55 1.08 -6.90 1.22
C LEU A 55 1.13 -5.69 0.29
N PHE A 56 0.11 -4.84 0.37
CA PHE A 56 -0.07 -3.65 -0.45
C PHE A 56 -0.50 -2.46 0.40
N GLN A 57 0.09 -1.28 0.16
CA GLN A 57 -0.18 -0.09 0.96
C GLN A 57 -0.76 1.06 0.13
N PHE A 58 -1.74 1.74 0.72
CA PHE A 58 -2.47 2.85 0.10
C PHE A 58 -2.64 4.01 1.07
N PHE A 59 -2.85 5.21 0.54
CA PHE A 59 -3.41 6.33 1.27
C PHE A 59 -4.91 6.38 1.03
N LEU A 60 -5.70 6.47 2.10
CA LEU A 60 -7.10 6.91 2.03
C LEU A 60 -7.13 8.43 2.23
N THR A 61 -7.52 9.15 1.19
CA THR A 61 -7.47 10.61 1.12
C THR A 61 -8.84 11.24 1.42
N GLN A 62 -8.86 12.58 1.55
CA GLN A 62 -10.07 13.34 1.94
C GLN A 62 -11.18 13.29 0.89
N ASP A 63 -10.86 12.97 -0.36
CA ASP A 63 -11.83 12.72 -1.42
C ASP A 63 -12.42 11.29 -1.39
N GLY A 64 -12.09 10.50 -0.36
CA GLY A 64 -12.65 9.19 -0.10
C GLY A 64 -12.07 8.06 -0.96
N LYS A 65 -10.93 8.28 -1.62
CA LYS A 65 -10.31 7.32 -2.53
C LYS A 65 -9.04 6.71 -1.95
N LEU A 66 -8.74 5.50 -2.42
CA LEU A 66 -7.46 4.84 -2.18
C LEU A 66 -6.49 5.22 -3.28
N TYR A 67 -5.34 5.76 -2.87
CA TYR A 67 -4.22 6.06 -3.74
C TYR A 67 -3.05 5.14 -3.41
N PRO A 68 -2.44 4.44 -4.39
CA PRO A 68 -1.26 3.63 -4.13
C PRO A 68 -0.13 4.50 -3.58
N MET A 69 0.44 4.10 -2.44
CA MET A 69 1.54 4.85 -1.84
C MET A 69 2.71 4.94 -2.84
N ASN A 70 3.34 6.12 -2.91
CA ASN A 70 4.46 6.41 -3.80
C ASN A 70 4.16 6.25 -5.31
N GLY A 71 2.89 6.23 -5.72
CA GLY A 71 2.45 6.17 -7.13
C GLY A 71 2.08 7.52 -7.74
N ILE A 72 1.99 7.57 -9.06
CA ILE A 72 1.66 8.76 -9.86
C ILE A 72 0.30 9.33 -9.45
N ALA A 73 -0.71 8.49 -9.29
CA ALA A 73 -2.06 8.94 -8.95
C ALA A 73 -2.10 9.72 -7.62
N TYR A 74 -1.31 9.31 -6.62
CA TYR A 74 -1.21 10.06 -5.37
C TYR A 74 -0.52 11.42 -5.54
N MET A 75 0.51 11.48 -6.39
CA MET A 75 1.21 12.73 -6.69
C MET A 75 0.30 13.73 -7.40
N GLU A 76 -0.50 13.26 -8.35
CA GLU A 76 -1.51 14.06 -9.03
C GLU A 76 -2.56 14.60 -8.04
N TYR A 77 -3.02 13.77 -7.11
CA TYR A 77 -3.91 14.21 -6.02
C TYR A 77 -3.28 15.32 -5.16
N GLN A 78 -1.98 15.25 -4.89
CA GLN A 78 -1.24 16.29 -4.15
C GLN A 78 -0.94 17.55 -4.98
N GLY A 79 -1.37 17.61 -6.25
CA GLY A 79 -1.09 18.74 -7.15
C GLY A 79 0.38 18.84 -7.58
N VAL A 80 1.13 17.75 -7.48
CA VAL A 80 2.56 17.72 -7.82
C VAL A 80 2.73 17.64 -9.33
N THR A 81 3.07 18.76 -9.95
CA THR A 81 3.23 18.89 -11.41
C THR A 81 4.63 18.55 -11.92
N LYS A 82 5.62 18.49 -11.03
CA LYS A 82 6.98 18.03 -11.33
C LYS A 82 7.32 16.88 -10.41
N ARG A 83 7.55 15.70 -10.99
CA ARG A 83 7.92 14.46 -10.27
C ARG A 83 9.13 14.70 -9.36
N PRO A 84 8.97 14.71 -8.03
CA PRO A 84 10.10 14.78 -7.11
C PRO A 84 10.67 13.38 -7.02
N SER A 85 11.92 13.20 -7.46
CA SER A 85 12.57 11.90 -7.58
C SER A 85 12.62 11.09 -6.29
N HIS A 86 12.46 11.68 -5.11
CA HIS A 86 12.60 10.96 -3.83
C HIS A 86 11.29 10.33 -3.31
N ILE A 87 10.13 10.69 -3.87
CA ILE A 87 8.82 10.20 -3.40
C ILE A 87 8.17 9.16 -4.32
N TYR A 88 8.73 8.91 -5.51
CA TYR A 88 8.18 7.97 -6.49
C TYR A 88 8.81 6.59 -6.40
N TRP A 89 8.00 5.53 -6.52
CA TRP A 89 8.48 4.16 -6.34
C TRP A 89 9.56 3.74 -7.34
N VAL A 90 9.51 4.22 -8.60
CA VAL A 90 10.50 3.86 -9.63
C VAL A 90 11.89 4.41 -9.30
N ASP A 91 11.94 5.55 -8.63
CA ASP A 91 13.19 6.28 -8.37
C ASP A 91 13.86 5.85 -7.05
N ASN A 92 13.16 5.10 -6.19
CA ASN A 92 13.67 4.67 -4.90
C ASN A 92 13.42 3.15 -4.67
N PRO A 93 14.45 2.31 -4.88
CA PRO A 93 14.36 0.86 -4.70
C PRO A 93 13.94 0.40 -3.29
N LEU A 94 14.04 1.25 -2.26
CA LEU A 94 13.55 0.90 -0.91
C LEU A 94 12.04 0.72 -0.88
N TYR A 95 11.28 1.37 -1.77
CA TYR A 95 9.82 1.34 -1.70
C TYR A 95 9.21 0.04 -2.23
N CYS A 96 9.76 -0.55 -3.29
CA CYS A 96 9.33 -1.87 -3.77
C CYS A 96 10.35 -2.58 -4.68
N GLY A 97 11.64 -2.38 -4.42
CA GLY A 97 12.69 -2.80 -5.34
C GLY A 97 12.69 -2.01 -6.64
N SER A 98 13.72 -2.25 -7.43
CA SER A 98 13.97 -1.72 -8.76
C SER A 98 13.50 -2.72 -9.83
N LEU A 99 13.35 -2.23 -11.07
CA LEU A 99 13.21 -3.09 -12.25
C LEU A 99 14.53 -3.80 -12.57
N ASP A 100 15.65 -3.12 -12.31
CA ASP A 100 16.98 -3.70 -12.28
C ASP A 100 17.23 -4.28 -10.88
N LYS A 101 17.01 -5.58 -10.73
CA LYS A 101 17.09 -6.30 -9.45
C LYS A 101 18.47 -6.22 -8.79
N SER A 102 19.54 -5.95 -9.56
CA SER A 102 20.89 -5.78 -9.01
C SER A 102 21.03 -4.56 -8.10
N LYS A 103 20.08 -3.63 -8.18
CA LYS A 103 20.01 -2.41 -7.37
C LYS A 103 19.09 -2.53 -6.16
N ASN A 104 18.54 -3.72 -5.90
CA ASN A 104 17.65 -3.92 -4.78
C ASN A 104 18.44 -3.88 -3.46
N PRO A 105 17.94 -3.16 -2.45
CA PRO A 105 18.48 -3.25 -1.09
C PRO A 105 18.13 -4.61 -0.47
N ASP A 106 18.86 -4.99 0.57
CA ASP A 106 18.62 -6.23 1.34
C ASP A 106 17.21 -6.28 1.97
N SER A 107 16.60 -5.10 2.20
CA SER A 107 15.24 -4.99 2.73
C SER A 107 14.42 -3.96 1.96
N ILE A 108 13.19 -4.34 1.61
CA ILE A 108 12.20 -3.49 0.96
C ILE A 108 11.13 -3.08 1.99
N GLN A 109 10.71 -1.82 1.95
CA GLN A 109 9.69 -1.27 2.87
C GLN A 109 8.25 -1.62 2.44
N GLY A 110 8.04 -1.94 1.17
CA GLY A 110 6.74 -2.34 0.63
C GLY A 110 5.77 -1.19 0.30
N ARG A 111 6.07 0.05 0.69
CA ARG A 111 5.21 1.23 0.48
C ARG A 111 4.84 1.43 -1.00
N GLY A 112 5.80 1.28 -1.90
CA GLY A 112 5.60 1.51 -3.34
C GLY A 112 5.02 0.32 -4.11
N CYS A 113 4.74 -0.80 -3.43
CA CYS A 113 4.43 -2.04 -4.14
C CYS A 113 3.05 -2.07 -4.79
N ALA A 114 2.07 -1.41 -4.18
CA ALA A 114 0.77 -1.21 -4.78
C ALA A 114 0.89 -0.38 -6.07
N ALA A 115 1.67 0.70 -6.03
CA ALA A 115 1.92 1.56 -7.19
C ALA A 115 2.61 0.76 -8.32
N ARG A 116 3.64 -0.02 -7.98
CA ARG A 116 4.37 -0.85 -8.96
C ARG A 116 3.46 -1.79 -9.75
N ILE A 117 2.60 -2.57 -9.10
CA ILE A 117 1.68 -3.48 -9.82
C ILE A 117 0.70 -2.70 -10.67
N ILE A 118 0.05 -1.68 -10.11
CA ILE A 118 -1.03 -0.96 -10.79
C ILE A 118 -0.47 -0.23 -12.03
N GLU A 119 0.66 0.46 -11.88
CA GLU A 119 1.29 1.21 -12.96
C GLU A 119 2.01 0.30 -13.97
N SER A 120 2.38 -0.93 -13.57
CA SER A 120 2.89 -1.96 -14.49
C SER A 120 1.77 -2.73 -15.20
N GLY A 121 0.51 -2.29 -15.11
CA GLY A 121 -0.64 -2.95 -15.75
C GLY A 121 -0.98 -4.28 -15.10
N TRP A 122 -1.00 -4.33 -13.77
CA TRP A 122 -1.28 -5.50 -12.93
C TRP A 122 -0.27 -6.64 -13.04
N LYS A 123 0.97 -6.33 -13.44
CA LYS A 123 2.05 -7.31 -13.57
C LYS A 123 2.93 -7.33 -12.32
N MET A 124 3.10 -8.51 -11.76
CA MET A 124 4.09 -8.78 -10.70
C MET A 124 5.47 -8.95 -11.32
N ASN A 125 6.29 -7.91 -11.29
CA ASN A 125 7.62 -7.89 -11.91
C ASN A 125 8.76 -7.73 -10.90
N TYR A 126 8.53 -8.10 -9.64
CA TYR A 126 9.45 -7.98 -8.49
C TYR A 126 10.69 -8.87 -8.61
#